data_AF-A0A1J5ETW4-F1
#
_entry.id   AF-A0A1J5ETW4-F1
#
_cell.length_a   1.000
_cell.length_b   1.000
_cell.length_c   1.000
_cell.angle_alpha   90.00
_cell.angle_beta   90.00
_cell.angle_gamma   90.00
#
_symmetry.space_group_name_H-M   'P 1'
#
loop_
_entity.id
_entity.type
_entity.pdbx_description
1 polymer ?
#
loop_
_entity_poly.entity_id
_entity_poly.type
_entity_poly.pdbx_seq_one_letter_code
_entity_poly.pdbx_strand_id
1 'polypeptide(L)'
;MDNDTKSKTTAKADSHWDVEMALAVMQDPHADAKTWADAVRWLLVNGPPAIRAHIRQASSTATSAQFPELKPQGYTDGGEPVYDLKALAASLGISEAEAGRRLSDMQAAAGIRTLYQPKETHRVQ
;
A
#
# COMPACT_ATOMS: atom_id res chain seq x y z
N MET A 1 26.00 22.05 44.83
CA MET A 1 26.83 21.75 43.65
C MET A 1 26.53 20.31 43.25
N ASP A 2 25.61 20.23 42.29
CA ASP A 2 25.61 19.33 41.14
C ASP A 2 25.44 17.83 41.38
N ASN A 3 24.16 17.44 41.38
CA ASN A 3 23.68 16.08 41.17
C ASN A 3 23.57 15.85 39.66
N ASP A 4 24.62 15.33 39.02
CA ASP A 4 24.62 14.99 37.60
C ASP A 4 24.06 13.57 37.41
N THR A 5 22.74 13.46 37.42
CA THR A 5 22.03 12.28 36.92
C THR A 5 21.20 12.71 35.72
N LYS A 6 21.84 12.85 34.54
CA LYS A 6 21.10 12.95 33.28
C LYS A 6 20.76 11.56 32.76
N SER A 7 19.52 11.22 33.07
CA SER A 7 18.72 10.12 32.55
C SER A 7 18.90 9.83 31.07
N LYS A 8 18.92 8.52 30.77
CA LYS A 8 18.58 7.89 29.50
C LYS A 8 17.38 8.57 28.82
N THR A 9 17.53 8.88 27.54
CA THR A 9 16.43 8.79 26.58
C THR A 9 16.96 8.12 25.32
N THR A 10 16.80 6.80 25.23
CA THR A 10 16.80 6.07 23.96
C THR A 10 15.57 6.53 23.18
N ALA A 11 15.72 7.59 22.37
CA ALA A 11 14.73 7.95 21.37
C ALA A 11 14.78 6.90 20.27
N LYS A 12 13.78 6.02 20.24
CA LYS A 12 13.45 5.22 19.06
C LYS A 12 13.14 6.25 17.97
N ALA A 13 13.92 6.26 16.89
CA ALA A 13 13.68 7.16 15.76
C ALA A 13 12.35 6.77 15.10
N ASP A 14 11.28 7.46 15.46
CA ASP A 14 10.01 7.39 14.74
C ASP A 14 10.25 7.99 13.35
N SER A 15 10.31 7.12 12.34
CA SER A 15 10.50 7.48 10.94
C SER A 15 9.30 8.28 10.44
N HIS A 16 9.25 9.57 10.74
CA HIS A 16 8.22 10.45 10.20
C HIS A 16 8.49 10.57 8.69
N TRP A 17 7.58 10.01 7.91
CA TRP A 17 7.51 10.25 6.48
C TRP A 17 6.52 11.39 6.26
N ASP A 18 6.88 12.33 5.39
CA ASP A 18 5.97 13.36 4.87
C ASP A 18 5.86 13.28 3.34
N VAL A 19 4.99 14.13 2.76
CA VAL A 19 4.72 14.14 1.31
C VAL A 19 5.99 14.50 0.53
N GLU A 20 6.77 15.44 1.03
CA GLU A 20 7.96 15.96 0.35
C GLU A 20 9.04 14.88 0.29
N MET A 21 9.30 14.21 1.41
CA MET A 21 10.23 13.08 1.51
C MET A 21 9.81 11.94 0.59
N ALA A 22 8.52 11.59 0.57
CA ALA A 22 8.04 10.52 -0.30
C ALA A 22 8.19 10.86 -1.79
N LEU A 23 7.92 12.11 -2.19
CA LEU A 23 8.13 12.56 -3.57
C LEU A 23 9.61 12.65 -3.94
N ALA A 24 10.48 13.04 -3.01
CA ALA A 24 11.93 13.07 -3.24
C ALA A 24 12.46 11.66 -3.53
N VAL A 25 12.03 10.65 -2.77
CA VAL A 25 12.40 9.24 -3.01
C VAL A 25 11.91 8.74 -4.37
N MET A 26 10.72 9.16 -4.81
CA MET A 26 10.19 8.78 -6.14
C MET A 26 11.05 9.30 -7.30
N GLN A 27 11.84 10.36 -7.07
CA GLN A 27 12.72 10.97 -8.07
C GLN A 27 14.16 10.46 -7.98
N ASP A 28 14.51 9.72 -6.92
CA ASP A 28 15.86 9.21 -6.71
C ASP A 28 16.10 7.91 -7.51
N PRO A 29 17.02 7.92 -8.51
CA PRO A 29 17.32 6.72 -9.30
C PRO A 29 18.10 5.65 -8.52
N HIS A 30 18.62 5.97 -7.33
CA HIS A 30 19.40 5.07 -6.48
C HIS A 30 18.61 4.50 -5.30
N ALA A 31 17.35 4.90 -5.13
CA ALA A 31 16.50 4.35 -4.10
C ALA A 31 16.34 2.82 -4.29
N ASP A 32 16.54 2.06 -3.23
CA ASP A 32 16.30 0.63 -3.26
C ASP A 32 14.79 0.34 -3.37
N ALA A 33 14.45 -0.86 -3.85
CA ALA A 33 13.07 -1.25 -4.10
C ALA A 33 12.17 -1.19 -2.86
N LYS A 34 12.73 -1.44 -1.67
CA LYS A 34 11.96 -1.37 -0.41
C LYS A 34 11.68 0.09 -0.06
N THR A 35 12.68 0.96 -0.12
CA THR A 35 12.52 2.39 0.16
C THR A 35 11.54 3.05 -0.82
N TRP A 36 11.61 2.68 -2.09
CA TRP A 36 10.64 3.13 -3.10
C TRP A 36 9.21 2.64 -2.79
N ALA A 37 9.05 1.36 -2.43
CA ALA A 37 7.74 0.81 -2.06
C ALA A 37 7.16 1.48 -0.80
N ASP A 38 7.99 1.79 0.19
CA ASP A 38 7.58 2.51 1.40
C ASP A 38 7.10 3.93 1.06
N ALA A 39 7.79 4.66 0.16
CA ALA A 39 7.38 5.98 -0.30
C ALA A 39 6.04 5.95 -1.07
N VAL A 40 5.86 4.99 -1.99
CA VAL A 40 4.59 4.82 -2.71
C VAL A 40 3.44 4.50 -1.75
N ARG A 41 3.67 3.58 -0.81
CA ARG A 41 2.67 3.23 0.22
C ARG A 41 2.27 4.47 1.01
N TRP A 42 3.25 5.28 1.42
CA TRP A 42 2.97 6.51 2.16
C TRP A 42 2.15 7.50 1.34
N LEU A 43 2.49 7.71 0.06
CA LEU A 43 1.74 8.60 -0.85
C LEU A 43 0.31 8.11 -1.11
N LEU A 44 0.09 6.80 -1.20
CA LEU A 44 -1.26 6.24 -1.34
C LEU A 44 -2.16 6.56 -0.13
N VAL A 45 -1.59 6.64 1.08
CA VAL A 45 -2.33 6.97 2.31
C VAL A 45 -2.49 8.48 2.44
N ASN A 46 -1.37 9.20 2.45
CA ASN A 46 -1.27 10.59 2.92
C ASN A 46 -1.05 11.61 1.79
N GLY A 47 -0.79 11.15 0.57
CA GLY A 47 -0.49 12.02 -0.56
C GLY A 47 -1.71 12.79 -1.08
N PRO A 48 -1.48 13.89 -1.84
CA PRO A 48 -2.54 14.64 -2.49
C PRO A 48 -3.42 13.77 -3.40
N PRO A 49 -4.73 14.07 -3.52
CA PRO A 49 -5.66 13.26 -4.33
C PRO A 49 -5.19 12.99 -5.76
N ALA A 50 -4.61 13.99 -6.43
CA ALA A 50 -4.11 13.86 -7.80
C ALA A 50 -2.96 12.83 -7.91
N ILE A 51 -2.02 12.85 -6.95
CA ILE A 51 -0.90 11.90 -6.92
C ILE A 51 -1.42 10.48 -6.67
N ARG A 52 -2.34 10.30 -5.71
CA ARG A 52 -2.97 9.01 -5.44
C ARG A 52 -3.67 8.44 -6.68
N ALA A 53 -4.38 9.27 -7.43
CA ALA A 53 -5.05 8.87 -8.67
C ALA A 53 -4.05 8.36 -9.71
N HIS A 54 -2.94 9.08 -9.93
CA HIS A 54 -1.91 8.65 -10.87
C HIS A 54 -1.24 7.33 -10.45
N ILE A 55 -0.90 7.18 -9.16
CA ILE A 55 -0.31 5.93 -8.66
C ILE A 55 -1.28 4.77 -8.89
N ARG A 56 -2.56 4.93 -8.54
CA ARG A 56 -3.60 3.91 -8.75
C ARG A 56 -3.73 3.52 -10.23
N GLN A 57 -3.76 4.50 -11.13
CA GLN A 57 -3.86 4.26 -12.56
C GLN A 57 -2.63 3.49 -13.08
N ALA A 58 -1.42 3.90 -12.69
CA ALA A 58 -0.19 3.21 -13.06
C ALA A 58 -0.16 1.77 -12.51
N SER A 59 -0.54 1.58 -11.25
CA SER A 59 -0.65 0.25 -10.63
C SER A 59 -1.67 -0.64 -11.34
N SER A 60 -2.82 -0.09 -11.73
CA SER A 60 -3.83 -0.84 -12.49
C SER A 60 -3.30 -1.28 -13.85
N THR A 61 -2.62 -0.39 -14.58
CA THR A 61 -2.02 -0.71 -15.88
C THR A 61 -0.93 -1.78 -15.73
N ALA A 62 -0.04 -1.63 -14.75
CA ALA A 62 1.03 -2.60 -14.49
C ALA A 62 0.47 -3.98 -14.10
N THR A 63 -0.57 -4.00 -13.25
CA THR A 63 -1.23 -5.24 -12.82
C THR A 63 -1.87 -5.95 -14.01
N SER A 64 -2.63 -5.24 -14.85
CA SER A 64 -3.26 -5.84 -16.04
C SER A 64 -2.25 -6.33 -17.07
N ALA A 65 -1.07 -5.70 -17.16
CA ALA A 65 -0.01 -6.12 -18.06
C ALA A 65 0.76 -7.34 -17.55
N GLN A 66 1.01 -7.42 -16.23
CA GLN A 66 1.77 -8.52 -15.62
C GLN A 66 0.91 -9.74 -15.27
N PHE A 67 -0.37 -9.53 -14.95
CA PHE A 67 -1.33 -10.56 -14.55
C PHE A 67 -2.62 -10.44 -15.38
N PRO A 68 -2.55 -10.68 -16.71
CA PRO A 68 -3.69 -10.52 -17.62
C PRO A 68 -4.88 -11.46 -17.29
N GLU A 69 -4.62 -12.57 -16.59
CA GLU A 69 -5.63 -13.51 -16.11
C GLU A 69 -6.38 -13.03 -14.86
N LEU A 70 -5.82 -12.06 -14.12
CA LEU A 70 -6.40 -11.54 -12.90
C LEU A 70 -7.48 -10.50 -13.24
N LYS A 71 -8.73 -10.95 -13.26
CA LYS A 71 -9.89 -10.08 -13.55
C LYS A 71 -10.49 -9.50 -12.27
N PRO A 72 -10.76 -8.19 -12.20
CA PRO A 72 -11.51 -7.62 -11.10
C PRO A 72 -12.95 -8.15 -11.09
N GLN A 73 -13.47 -8.49 -9.92
CA GLN A 73 -14.87 -8.87 -9.71
C GLN A 73 -15.81 -7.66 -9.70
N GLY A 74 -15.28 -6.48 -9.43
CA GLY A 74 -16.01 -5.22 -9.40
C GLY A 74 -15.06 -4.06 -9.12
N TYR A 75 -15.64 -2.87 -8.96
CA TYR A 75 -14.89 -1.68 -8.61
C TYR A 75 -15.51 -1.02 -7.37
N THR A 76 -14.66 -0.38 -6.57
CA THR A 76 -15.12 0.48 -5.47
C THR A 76 -15.69 1.80 -6.02
N ASP A 77 -16.36 2.59 -5.18
CA ASP A 77 -16.83 3.94 -5.53
C ASP A 77 -15.68 4.87 -5.96
N GLY A 78 -14.46 4.55 -5.55
CA GLY A 78 -13.23 5.24 -5.95
C GLY A 78 -12.64 4.76 -7.29
N GLY A 79 -13.31 3.84 -7.98
CA GLY A 79 -12.83 3.23 -9.24
C GLY A 79 -11.69 2.23 -9.05
N GLU A 80 -11.45 1.75 -7.82
CA GLU A 80 -10.38 0.79 -7.55
C GLU A 80 -10.85 -0.64 -7.85
N PRO A 81 -10.06 -1.45 -8.56
CA PRO A 81 -10.43 -2.82 -8.87
C PRO A 81 -10.46 -3.69 -7.62
N VAL A 82 -11.54 -4.44 -7.45
CA VAL A 82 -11.71 -5.41 -6.36
C VAL A 82 -11.48 -6.80 -6.90
N TYR A 83 -10.51 -7.50 -6.32
CA TYR A 83 -10.11 -8.84 -6.74
C TYR A 83 -10.57 -9.89 -5.75
N ASP A 84 -10.82 -11.08 -6.28
CA ASP A 84 -11.03 -12.28 -5.49
C ASP A 84 -9.73 -12.69 -4.80
N LEU A 85 -9.76 -12.92 -3.49
CA LEU A 85 -8.56 -13.29 -2.73
C LEU A 85 -7.94 -14.60 -3.24
N LYS A 86 -8.77 -15.55 -3.65
CA LYS A 86 -8.32 -16.86 -4.16
C LYS A 86 -7.70 -16.72 -5.55
N ALA A 87 -8.30 -15.92 -6.44
CA ALA A 87 -7.69 -15.62 -7.74
C ALA A 87 -6.36 -14.85 -7.58
N LEU A 88 -6.30 -13.88 -6.66
CA LEU A 88 -5.08 -13.14 -6.36
C LEU A 88 -3.98 -14.07 -5.83
N ALA A 89 -4.32 -14.96 -4.90
CA ALA A 89 -3.38 -15.95 -4.36
C ALA A 89 -2.83 -16.87 -5.47
N ALA A 90 -3.71 -17.31 -6.39
CA ALA A 90 -3.32 -18.13 -7.52
C ALA A 90 -2.37 -17.41 -8.49
N SER A 91 -2.68 -16.16 -8.88
CA SER A 91 -1.79 -15.36 -9.74
C SER A 91 -0.44 -15.05 -9.09
N LEU A 92 -0.40 -14.93 -7.76
CA LEU A 92 0.84 -14.71 -7.02
C LEU A 92 1.61 -15.99 -6.66
N GLY A 93 1.06 -17.17 -6.97
CA GLY A 93 1.68 -18.47 -6.65
C GLY A 93 1.77 -18.76 -5.15
N ILE A 94 0.88 -18.17 -4.33
CA ILE A 94 0.85 -18.35 -2.87
C ILE A 94 -0.47 -19.00 -2.42
N SER A 95 -0.52 -19.50 -1.19
CA SER A 95 -1.78 -20.01 -0.64
C SER A 95 -2.75 -18.88 -0.29
N GLU A 96 -4.06 -19.16 -0.33
CA GLU A 96 -5.10 -18.20 0.06
C GLU A 96 -4.93 -17.75 1.53
N ALA A 97 -4.52 -18.66 2.41
CA ALA A 97 -4.24 -18.35 3.82
C ALA A 97 -3.04 -17.40 3.96
N GLU A 98 -1.99 -17.58 3.17
CA GLU A 98 -0.84 -16.68 3.13
C GLU A 98 -1.21 -15.31 2.55
N ALA A 99 -2.00 -15.28 1.47
CA ALA A 99 -2.53 -14.04 0.90
C ALA A 99 -3.38 -13.27 1.93
N GLY A 100 -4.26 -13.97 2.65
CA GLY A 100 -5.09 -13.39 3.71
C GLY A 100 -4.27 -12.85 4.88
N ARG A 101 -3.21 -13.56 5.29
CA ARG A 101 -2.27 -13.07 6.32
C ARG A 101 -1.56 -11.80 5.87
N ARG A 102 -0.97 -11.79 4.68
CA ARG A 102 -0.28 -10.61 4.14
C ARG A 102 -1.22 -9.42 4.01
N LEU A 103 -2.46 -9.66 3.57
CA LEU A 103 -3.47 -8.61 3.48
C LEU A 103 -3.81 -8.05 4.87
N SER A 104 -3.99 -8.92 5.86
CA SER A 104 -4.27 -8.50 7.25
C SER A 104 -3.10 -7.70 7.83
N ASP A 105 -1.86 -8.13 7.61
CA ASP A 105 -0.65 -7.43 8.04
C ASP A 105 -0.53 -6.05 7.38
N MET A 106 -0.84 -5.96 6.08
CA MET A 106 -0.87 -4.69 5.34
C MET A 106 -1.96 -3.74 5.86
N GLN A 107 -3.16 -4.26 6.16
CA GLN A 107 -4.27 -3.47 6.70
C GLN A 107 -3.96 -2.94 8.11
N ALA A 108 -3.41 -3.79 8.98
CA ALA A 108 -3.00 -3.42 10.33
C ALA A 108 -1.90 -2.34 10.32
N ALA A 109 -0.93 -2.47 9.40
CA ALA A 109 0.19 -1.54 9.32
C ALA A 109 -0.11 -0.23 8.56
N ALA A 110 -1.11 -0.22 7.66
CA ALA A 110 -1.45 0.99 6.88
C ALA A 110 -2.70 1.74 7.39
N GLY A 111 -3.50 1.14 8.29
CA GLY A 111 -4.83 1.67 8.62
C GLY A 111 -5.81 1.68 7.43
N ILE A 112 -5.44 1.06 6.30
CA ILE A 112 -6.25 0.96 5.09
C ILE A 112 -7.10 -0.30 5.19
N ARG A 113 -8.38 -0.19 4.86
CA ARG A 113 -9.28 -1.33 4.68
C ARG A 113 -9.31 -1.73 3.20
N THR A 114 -8.63 -2.82 2.85
CA THR A 114 -8.52 -3.34 1.48
C THR A 114 -9.56 -4.42 1.15
N LEU A 115 -10.20 -5.00 2.19
CA LEU A 115 -11.28 -5.97 2.04
C LEU A 115 -12.61 -5.23 1.98
N TYR A 116 -13.20 -5.20 0.80
CA TYR A 116 -14.57 -4.75 0.58
C TYR A 116 -15.49 -5.97 0.64
N GLN A 117 -16.59 -5.86 1.38
CA GLN A 117 -17.59 -6.92 1.37
C GLN A 117 -18.31 -6.92 0.01
N PRO A 118 -18.86 -8.05 -0.47
CA PRO A 118 -19.66 -8.11 -1.71
C PRO A 118 -20.86 -7.16 -1.75
N LYS A 119 -21.24 -6.57 -0.61
CA LYS A 119 -22.32 -5.58 -0.46
C LYS A 119 -21.87 -4.14 -0.74
N GLU A 120 -20.57 -3.91 -0.87
CA GLU A 120 -19.93 -2.59 -1.07
C GLU A 120 -19.22 -2.50 -2.42
N THR A 121 -19.46 -3.47 -3.30
CA THR A 121 -18.88 -3.52 -4.64
C THR A 121 -20.00 -3.42 -5.66
N HIS A 122 -19.86 -2.48 -6.60
CA HIS A 122 -20.74 -2.43 -7.75
C HIS A 122 -20.29 -3.48 -8.77
N ARG A 123 -21.18 -4.43 -9.11
CA ARG A 123 -20.93 -5.38 -10.20
C ARG A 123 -20.94 -4.65 -11.53
N VAL A 124 -19.98 -5.01 -12.38
CA VAL A 124 -19.96 -4.62 -13.79
C VAL A 124 -21.23 -5.20 -14.45
N GLN A 125 -22.06 -4.33 -15.04
CA GLN A 125 -23.08 -4.73 -16.02
C GLN A 125 -22.42 -4.97 -17.37
#